data_AF-I0Z2V2-F1
#
_entry.id   AF-I0Z2V2-F1
#
_cell.length_a   1.000
_cell.length_b   1.000
_cell.length_c   1.000
_cell.angle_alpha   90.00
_cell.angle_beta   90.00
_cell.angle_gamma   90.00
#
_symmetry.space_group_name_H-M   'P 1'
#
loop_
_entity.id
_entity.type
_entity.pdbx_description
1 polymer ?
#
loop_
_entity_poly.entity_id
_entity_poly.type
_entity_poly.pdbx_seq_one_letter_code
_entity_poly.pdbx_strand_id
1 'polypeptide(L)'
;MHLVWQSLQLYPGMVILAMVQVPLVIGSFFILLRAAFCIAANLTTNEGIVNVRYAYLQGPDGKFWNYFDRGVLSNCLQFWLTRTPRPDWALIYQREVQARVSHVPRWSGTYVMRWLTRKKRLVQPVLPLQPMRARGYP
;
A
#
# COMPACT_ATOMS: atom_id res chain seq x y z
N MET A 1 -9.92 10.13 36.22
CA MET A 1 -10.38 11.53 36.28
C MET A 1 -9.64 12.34 37.35
N HIS A 2 -9.49 11.85 38.59
CA HIS A 2 -8.75 12.56 39.64
C HIS A 2 -7.29 12.90 39.28
N LEU A 3 -6.57 11.97 38.64
CA LEU A 3 -5.18 12.16 38.22
C LEU A 3 -5.00 13.25 37.14
N VAL A 4 -5.94 13.34 36.19
CA VAL A 4 -5.94 14.35 35.11
C VAL A 4 -6.19 15.73 35.69
N TRP A 5 -7.11 15.82 36.67
CA TRP A 5 -7.41 17.07 37.35
C TRP A 5 -6.22 17.62 38.15
N GLN A 6 -5.53 16.75 38.89
CA GLN A 6 -4.31 17.12 39.62
C GLN A 6 -3.18 17.55 38.67
N SER A 7 -3.01 16.86 37.54
CA SER A 7 -1.98 17.22 36.56
C SER A 7 -2.30 18.50 35.78
N LEU A 8 -3.59 18.84 35.58
CA LEU A 8 -3.99 20.14 35.02
C LEU A 8 -3.58 21.31 35.93
N GLN A 9 -3.65 21.13 37.24
CA GLN A 9 -3.29 22.15 38.22
C GLN A 9 -1.78 22.32 38.36
N LEU A 10 -1.03 21.21 38.31
CA LEU A 10 0.43 21.22 38.49
C LEU A 10 1.20 21.53 37.20
N TYR A 11 0.73 21.04 36.05
CA TYR A 11 1.44 21.12 34.76
C TYR A 11 0.48 21.30 33.57
N PRO A 12 -0.29 22.41 33.50
CA PRO A 12 -1.33 22.61 32.48
C PRO A 12 -0.78 22.52 31.04
N GLY A 13 0.42 23.05 30.79
CA GLY A 13 1.06 23.01 29.48
C GLY A 13 1.37 21.60 28.97
N MET A 14 1.81 20.70 29.86
CA MET A 14 2.08 19.30 29.48
C MET A 14 0.79 18.55 29.15
N VAL A 15 -0.30 18.80 29.88
CA VAL A 15 -1.59 18.16 29.60
C VAL A 15 -2.14 18.60 28.24
N ILE A 16 -2.09 19.90 27.93
CA ILE A 16 -2.52 20.43 26.63
C ILE A 16 -1.65 19.83 25.51
N LEU A 17 -0.33 19.81 25.69
CA LEU A 17 0.58 19.20 24.72
C LEU A 17 0.26 17.73 24.52
N ALA A 18 0.02 16.95 25.58
CA ALA A 18 -0.34 15.54 25.47
C ALA A 18 -1.67 15.33 24.74
N MET A 19 -2.67 16.18 24.97
CA MET A 19 -3.95 16.12 24.26
C MET A 19 -3.81 16.31 22.75
N VAL A 20 -2.83 17.11 22.30
CA VAL A 20 -2.53 17.32 20.89
C VAL A 20 -1.59 16.23 20.35
N GLN A 21 -0.56 15.86 21.11
CA GLN A 21 0.51 14.95 20.68
C GLN A 21 0.01 13.52 20.51
N VAL A 22 -0.82 13.02 21.44
CA VAL A 22 -1.32 11.64 21.41
C VAL A 22 -2.08 11.31 20.11
N PRO A 23 -3.12 12.07 19.70
CA PRO A 23 -3.83 11.77 18.46
C PRO A 23 -2.94 11.94 17.22
N LEU A 24 -2.00 12.89 17.22
CA LEU A 24 -1.03 13.05 16.13
C LEU A 24 -0.13 11.83 16.00
N VAL A 25 0.45 11.34 17.09
CA VAL A 25 1.29 10.15 17.10
C VAL A 25 0.51 8.93 16.63
N ILE A 26 -0.73 8.76 17.11
CA ILE A 26 -1.61 7.66 16.68
C ILE A 26 -1.88 7.77 15.16
N GLY A 27 -2.24 8.95 14.66
CA GLY A 27 -2.49 9.17 13.23
C GLY A 27 -1.25 8.90 12.37
N SER A 28 -0.10 9.44 12.76
CA SER A 28 1.19 9.20 12.10
C SER A 28 1.57 7.72 12.10
N PHE A 29 1.31 7.01 13.20
CA PHE A 29 1.56 5.58 13.29
C PHE A 29 0.73 4.78 12.28
N PHE A 30 -0.56 5.08 12.11
CA PHE A 30 -1.39 4.42 11.10
C PHE A 30 -0.93 4.73 9.67
N ILE A 31 -0.52 5.97 9.39
CA ILE A 31 0.05 6.35 8.08
C ILE A 31 1.34 5.59 7.84
N LEU A 32 2.22 5.49 8.83
CA LEU A 32 3.47 4.74 8.75
C LEU A 32 3.22 3.25 8.47
N LEU A 33 2.29 2.62 9.19
CA LEU A 33 1.91 1.23 8.94
C LEU A 33 1.40 1.04 7.51
N ARG A 34 0.56 1.98 7.03
CA ARG A 34 0.05 1.92 5.67
C ARG A 34 1.16 2.05 4.63
N ALA A 35 2.10 2.98 4.83
CA ALA A 35 3.24 3.18 3.96
C ALA A 35 4.18 1.97 3.97
N ALA A 36 4.49 1.42 5.14
CA ALA A 36 5.30 0.22 5.30
C ALA A 36 4.68 -0.98 4.58
N PHE A 37 3.36 -1.17 4.69
CA PHE A 37 2.66 -2.21 3.94
C PHE A 37 2.75 -2.00 2.43
N CYS A 38 2.55 -0.76 1.95
CA CYS A 38 2.66 -0.43 0.53
C CYS A 38 4.06 -0.75 -0.02
N ILE A 39 5.11 -0.38 0.71
CA ILE A 39 6.50 -0.71 0.34
C ILE A 39 6.72 -2.23 0.34
N ALA A 40 6.33 -2.91 1.42
CA ALA A 40 6.51 -4.35 1.57
C ALA A 40 5.75 -5.16 0.50
N ALA A 41 4.63 -4.65 0.01
CA ALA A 41 3.80 -5.28 -1.02
C ALA A 41 4.13 -4.82 -2.45
N ASN A 42 5.07 -3.88 -2.61
CA ASN A 42 5.34 -3.16 -3.85
C ASN A 42 4.05 -2.60 -4.50
N LEU A 43 3.30 -1.84 -3.71
CA LEU A 43 2.06 -1.17 -4.11
C LEU A 43 2.17 0.33 -3.84
N THR A 44 1.52 1.12 -4.69
CA THR A 44 1.27 2.53 -4.37
C THR A 44 0.04 2.67 -3.47
N THR A 45 -0.06 3.78 -2.74
CA THR A 45 -1.25 4.08 -1.93
C THR A 45 -2.53 4.03 -2.76
N ASN A 46 -2.49 4.56 -3.99
CA ASN A 46 -3.62 4.57 -4.92
C ASN A 46 -4.01 3.15 -5.34
N GLU A 47 -3.05 2.29 -5.66
CA GLU A 47 -3.31 0.88 -5.97
C GLU A 47 -3.88 0.13 -4.76
N GLY A 48 -3.38 0.42 -3.56
CA GLY A 48 -3.87 -0.17 -2.33
C GLY A 48 -5.30 0.25 -1.96
N ILE A 49 -5.76 1.44 -2.38
CA ILE A 49 -7.11 1.96 -2.09
C ILE A 49 -8.09 1.62 -3.21
N VAL A 50 -7.67 1.85 -4.47
CA VAL A 50 -8.50 1.74 -5.68
C VAL A 50 -8.02 0.60 -6.58
N ASN A 51 -7.69 -0.56 -5.98
CA ASN A 51 -7.18 -1.72 -6.73
C ASN A 51 -8.13 -2.18 -7.86
N VAL A 52 -9.44 -2.11 -7.65
CA VAL A 52 -10.46 -2.57 -8.61
C VAL A 52 -10.38 -1.82 -9.94
N ARG A 53 -9.94 -0.55 -9.93
CA ARG A 53 -9.81 0.28 -11.13
C ARG A 53 -8.69 -0.21 -12.06
N TYR A 54 -7.71 -0.93 -11.53
CA TYR A 54 -6.55 -1.37 -12.29
C TYR A 54 -6.75 -2.81 -12.76
N ALA A 55 -7.07 -2.99 -14.05
CA ALA A 55 -7.28 -4.31 -14.64
C ALA A 55 -6.05 -5.22 -14.48
N TYR A 56 -4.84 -4.66 -14.50
CA TYR A 56 -3.61 -5.41 -14.31
C TYR A 56 -3.41 -5.94 -12.88
N LEU A 57 -4.13 -5.42 -11.88
CA LEU A 57 -4.15 -5.96 -10.52
C LEU A 57 -5.22 -7.05 -10.35
N GLN A 58 -5.96 -7.37 -11.41
CA GLN A 58 -6.90 -8.47 -11.45
C GLN A 58 -6.23 -9.65 -12.16
N GLY A 59 -5.98 -10.72 -11.40
CA GLY A 59 -5.46 -11.96 -11.95
C GLY A 59 -6.51 -12.68 -12.82
N PRO A 60 -6.11 -13.74 -13.54
CA PRO A 60 -6.99 -14.51 -14.44
C PRO A 60 -8.27 -15.03 -13.76
N ASP A 61 -8.18 -15.33 -12.47
CA ASP A 61 -9.29 -15.76 -11.61
C ASP A 61 -10.27 -14.62 -11.22
N GLY A 62 -10.06 -13.39 -11.71
CA GLY A 62 -10.76 -12.19 -11.24
C GLY A 62 -10.48 -11.87 -9.76
N LYS A 63 -9.33 -12.32 -9.24
CA LYS A 63 -8.87 -12.07 -7.86
C LYS A 63 -7.72 -11.09 -7.88
N PHE A 64 -7.55 -10.33 -6.80
CA PHE A 64 -6.40 -9.43 -6.66
C PHE A 64 -5.09 -10.20 -6.86
N TRP A 65 -4.22 -9.69 -7.74
CA TRP A 65 -2.92 -10.24 -8.04
C TRP A 65 -1.94 -9.10 -8.35
N ASN A 66 -0.86 -8.97 -7.57
CA ASN A 66 0.20 -7.99 -7.85
C ASN A 66 1.38 -8.67 -8.56
N TYR A 67 1.56 -8.42 -9.85
CA TYR A 67 2.68 -8.94 -10.64
C TYR A 67 4.03 -8.32 -10.27
N PHE A 68 4.04 -7.17 -9.58
CA PHE A 68 5.27 -6.52 -9.14
C PHE A 68 5.75 -6.96 -7.76
N ASP A 69 4.98 -7.81 -7.06
CA ASP A 69 5.31 -8.27 -5.72
C ASP A 69 6.32 -9.44 -5.77
N ARG A 70 7.56 -9.16 -5.35
CA ARG A 70 8.67 -10.13 -5.31
C ARG A 70 8.95 -10.65 -3.90
N GLY A 71 8.07 -10.35 -2.93
CA GLY A 71 8.24 -10.66 -1.52
C GLY A 71 8.86 -9.50 -0.70
N VAL A 72 8.57 -9.49 0.60
CA VAL A 72 8.81 -8.35 1.50
C VAL A 72 10.25 -7.85 1.46
N LEU A 73 11.24 -8.74 1.61
CA LEU A 73 12.65 -8.34 1.62
C LEU A 73 13.08 -7.74 0.28
N SER A 74 12.73 -8.38 -0.83
CA SER A 74 13.08 -7.89 -2.18
C SER A 74 12.42 -6.55 -2.47
N ASN A 75 11.15 -6.38 -2.09
CA ASN A 75 10.41 -5.15 -2.32
C ASN A 75 10.99 -3.99 -1.49
N CYS A 76 11.32 -4.25 -0.21
CA CYS A 76 11.97 -3.26 0.65
C CYS A 76 13.37 -2.89 0.16
N LEU A 77 14.22 -3.87 -0.19
CA LEU A 77 15.55 -3.60 -0.74
C LEU A 77 15.44 -2.83 -2.06
N GLN A 78 14.47 -3.16 -2.91
CA GLN A 78 14.21 -2.41 -4.14
C GLN A 78 13.87 -0.95 -3.81
N PHE A 79 12.97 -0.69 -2.85
CA PHE A 79 12.61 0.67 -2.46
C PHE A 79 13.80 1.49 -1.94
N TRP A 80 14.64 0.91 -1.09
CA TRP A 80 15.75 1.63 -0.45
C TRP A 80 17.02 1.75 -1.31
N LEU A 81 17.32 0.75 -2.14
CA LEU A 81 18.59 0.66 -2.88
C LEU A 81 18.45 1.05 -4.35
N THR A 82 17.24 1.03 -4.92
CA THR A 82 17.06 1.32 -6.34
C THR A 82 17.10 2.82 -6.59
N ARG A 83 18.14 3.27 -7.28
CA ARG A 83 18.27 4.64 -7.81
C ARG A 83 18.10 4.71 -9.33
N THR A 84 17.32 3.81 -9.92
CA THR A 84 17.15 3.83 -11.38
C THR A 84 16.32 5.05 -11.81
N PRO A 85 16.74 5.77 -12.87
CA PRO A 85 15.89 6.75 -13.54
C PRO A 85 14.61 6.08 -14.05
N ARG A 86 13.58 6.89 -14.27
CA ARG A 86 12.19 6.51 -14.57
C ARG A 86 12.08 5.18 -15.38
N PRO A 87 11.72 4.06 -14.72
CA PRO A 87 11.69 2.77 -15.38
C PRO A 87 10.52 2.68 -16.38
N ASP A 88 10.74 1.99 -17.51
CA ASP A 88 9.68 1.69 -18.47
C ASP A 88 8.76 0.60 -17.90
N TRP A 89 7.69 1.05 -17.27
CA TRP A 89 6.71 0.18 -16.63
C TRP A 89 5.95 -0.71 -17.61
N ALA A 90 5.79 -0.31 -18.88
CA ALA A 90 5.10 -1.13 -19.86
C ALA A 90 5.96 -2.34 -20.23
N LEU A 91 7.26 -2.11 -20.46
CA LEU A 91 8.22 -3.18 -20.71
C LEU A 91 8.36 -4.10 -19.48
N ILE A 92 8.48 -3.54 -18.28
CA ILE A 92 8.58 -4.34 -17.04
C ILE A 92 7.29 -5.13 -16.84
N TYR A 93 6.12 -4.54 -17.03
CA TYR A 93 4.85 -5.24 -16.91
C TYR A 93 4.75 -6.42 -17.88
N GLN A 94 5.07 -6.20 -19.16
CA GLN A 94 5.07 -7.28 -20.15
C GLN A 94 6.05 -8.38 -19.76
N ARG A 95 7.25 -8.01 -19.31
CA ARG A 95 8.24 -8.97 -18.80
C ARG A 95 7.71 -9.74 -17.61
N GLU A 96 7.09 -9.12 -16.62
CA GLU A 96 6.60 -9.81 -15.42
C GLU A 96 5.39 -10.70 -15.71
N VAL A 97 4.46 -10.23 -16.55
CA VAL A 97 3.31 -11.03 -17.02
C VAL A 97 3.77 -12.25 -17.82
N GLN A 98 4.76 -12.07 -18.71
CA GLN A 98 5.35 -13.18 -19.49
C GLN A 98 6.25 -14.08 -18.63
N ALA A 99 7.01 -13.47 -17.72
CA ALA A 99 8.00 -14.18 -16.93
C ALA A 99 7.34 -15.14 -15.96
N ARG A 100 6.14 -14.87 -15.43
CA ARG A 100 5.55 -15.79 -14.45
C ARG A 100 4.07 -15.60 -14.07
N VAL A 101 3.35 -16.69 -14.32
CA VAL A 101 2.28 -17.35 -13.52
C VAL A 101 2.78 -17.80 -12.12
N SER A 102 3.99 -17.44 -11.66
CA SER A 102 4.54 -18.02 -10.42
C SER A 102 3.91 -17.49 -9.15
N HIS A 103 3.56 -18.44 -8.30
CA HIS A 103 3.80 -18.47 -6.86
C HIS A 103 4.46 -17.22 -6.26
N VAL A 104 3.65 -16.21 -5.96
CA VAL A 104 3.94 -15.31 -4.84
C VAL A 104 3.95 -16.14 -3.54
N PRO A 105 4.89 -15.91 -2.61
CA PRO A 105 4.85 -16.58 -1.31
C PRO A 105 3.57 -16.21 -0.57
N ARG A 106 3.04 -17.12 0.26
CA ARG A 106 1.79 -16.89 1.03
C ARG A 106 1.82 -15.65 1.92
N TRP A 107 3.01 -15.18 2.27
CA TRP A 107 3.27 -14.00 3.10
C TRP A 107 3.45 -12.70 2.29
N SER A 108 3.30 -12.76 0.96
CA SER A 108 3.42 -11.56 0.11
C SER A 108 2.17 -10.69 0.25
N GLY A 109 2.34 -9.39 -0.04
CA GLY A 109 1.26 -8.41 0.04
C GLY A 109 0.06 -8.78 -0.82
N THR A 110 0.28 -9.51 -1.91
CA THR A 110 -0.78 -10.07 -2.77
C THR A 110 -1.77 -10.94 -2.01
N TYR A 111 -1.30 -11.85 -1.15
CA TYR A 111 -2.18 -12.74 -0.39
C TYR A 111 -2.96 -12.00 0.68
N VAL A 112 -2.30 -11.09 1.40
CA VAL A 112 -2.94 -10.23 2.40
C VAL A 112 -4.04 -9.41 1.73
N MET A 113 -3.76 -8.82 0.58
CA MET A 113 -4.72 -7.99 -0.13
C MET A 113 -5.87 -8.81 -0.73
N ARG A 114 -5.60 -10.02 -1.22
CA ARG A 114 -6.63 -10.98 -1.65
C ARG A 114 -7.54 -11.40 -0.49
N TRP A 115 -7.02 -11.54 0.72
CA TRP A 115 -7.82 -11.79 1.92
C TRP A 115 -8.69 -10.58 2.28
N LEU A 116 -8.10 -9.37 2.31
CA LEU A 116 -8.81 -8.11 2.61
C LEU A 116 -9.92 -7.79 1.59
N THR A 117 -9.71 -8.12 0.32
CA THR A 117 -10.66 -7.81 -0.78
C THR A 117 -11.70 -8.90 -1.01
N ARG A 118 -11.62 -10.04 -0.29
CA ARG A 118 -12.47 -11.23 -0.51
C ARG A 118 -13.98 -10.94 -0.43
N LYS A 119 -14.41 -9.93 0.34
CA LYS A 119 -15.82 -9.55 0.56
C LYS A 119 -16.39 -8.48 -0.39
N LYS A 120 -15.58 -7.79 -1.22
CA LYS A 120 -16.01 -6.61 -2.00
C LYS A 120 -16.61 -6.92 -3.40
N ARG A 121 -16.92 -8.18 -3.67
CA ARG A 121 -17.03 -8.73 -5.04
C ARG A 121 -18.47 -8.78 -5.58
N LEU A 122 -19.23 -7.69 -5.56
CA LEU A 122 -20.59 -7.72 -6.11
C LEU A 122 -20.90 -6.75 -7.25
N VAL A 123 -20.15 -5.68 -7.47
CA VAL A 123 -20.49 -4.77 -8.58
C VAL A 123 -19.20 -4.10 -9.03
N GLN A 124 -18.73 -4.37 -10.24
CA GLN A 124 -18.35 -3.32 -11.19
C GLN A 124 -17.82 -3.89 -12.53
N PRO A 125 -18.15 -3.22 -13.65
CA PRO A 125 -17.72 -3.63 -14.98
C PRO A 125 -16.20 -3.48 -15.13
N VAL A 126 -15.60 -4.41 -15.87
CA VAL A 126 -14.19 -4.36 -16.26
C VAL A 126 -13.97 -3.11 -17.10
N LEU A 127 -13.31 -2.10 -16.52
CA LEU A 127 -12.94 -0.89 -17.24
C LEU A 127 -11.86 -1.27 -18.28
N PRO A 128 -11.97 -0.81 -19.55
CA PRO A 128 -10.93 -1.07 -20.55
C PRO A 128 -9.57 -0.62 -20.01
N LEU A 129 -8.51 -1.37 -20.37
CA LEU A 129 -7.12 -1.07 -20.06
C LEU A 129 -6.88 0.42 -20.25
N GLN A 130 -6.82 1.20 -19.16
CA GLN A 130 -6.26 2.53 -19.27
C GLN A 130 -4.80 2.29 -19.65
N PRO A 131 -4.31 2.78 -20.81
CA PRO A 131 -2.90 2.70 -21.11
C PRO A 131 -2.17 3.26 -19.90
N MET A 132 -1.08 2.60 -19.48
CA MET A 132 -0.19 3.17 -18.47
C MET A 132 0.24 4.53 -19.00
N ARG A 133 -0.48 5.59 -18.61
CA ARG A 133 -0.22 6.94 -19.06
C ARG A 133 1.20 7.20 -18.61
N ALA A 134 2.11 7.40 -19.57
CA ALA A 134 3.48 7.79 -19.30
C ALA A 134 3.39 8.89 -18.26
N ARG A 135 3.82 8.58 -17.03
CA ARG A 135 3.61 9.44 -15.87
C ARG A 135 4.28 10.76 -16.23
N GLY A 136 3.51 11.77 -16.62
CA GLY A 136 3.89 13.16 -16.56
C GLY A 136 3.45 13.64 -15.19
N TYR A 137 4.37 13.62 -14.24
CA TYR A 137 4.31 14.50 -13.09
C TYR A 137 5.48 15.47 -13.27
N PRO A 138 5.30 16.76 -12.96
CA PRO A 138 6.30 17.81 -13.18
C PRO A 138 7.64 17.49 -12.52
#